data_AF-A0A3Q3EEL4-F1
#
_entry.id   AF-A0A3Q3EEL4-F1
#
_cell.length_a   1.000
_cell.length_b   1.000
_cell.length_c   1.000
_cell.angle_alpha   90.00
_cell.angle_beta   90.00
_cell.angle_gamma   90.00
#
_symmetry.space_group_name_H-M   'P 1'
#
loop_
_entity.id
_entity.type
_entity.pdbx_description
1 polymer ?
#
loop_
_entity_poly.entity_id
_entity_poly.type
_entity_poly.pdbx_seq_one_letter_code
_entity_poly.pdbx_strand_id
1 'polypeptide(L)'
;MTLYEGGRAEGDRGDLKHFIGELDPAPNPPYFSSHVIKATMDYLSKCHSANPKSLVAILSKTPISIQRILLAVCEKAAETSNSYERHRILLMYHLFVSLLLREVKDGLGGAWAFVLRDIIYTLIHHVNGR
;
A
#
# COMPACT_ATOMS: atom_id res chain seq x y z
N MET A 1 24.67 8.60 -4.58
CA MET A 1 24.62 9.45 -3.36
C MET A 1 23.16 9.73 -3.07
N THR A 2 22.55 9.01 -2.13
CA THR A 2 21.13 9.23 -1.77
C THR A 2 21.09 10.13 -0.54
N LEU A 3 20.97 11.44 -0.77
CA LEU A 3 20.75 12.44 0.27
C LEU A 3 19.30 12.34 0.74
N TYR A 4 19.05 11.53 1.78
CA TYR A 4 17.85 11.69 2.60
C TYR A 4 18.22 12.62 3.76
N GLU A 5 18.18 13.93 3.49
CA GLU A 5 18.09 14.90 4.57
C GLU A 5 16.65 14.88 5.09
N GLY A 6 16.50 14.66 6.40
CA GLY A 6 15.22 14.54 7.07
C GLY A 6 14.38 15.82 6.92
N GLY A 7 13.60 15.90 5.84
CA GLY A 7 12.59 16.92 5.64
C GLY A 7 11.38 16.63 6.53
N ARG A 8 11.30 17.34 7.65
CA ARG A 8 10.12 17.41 8.51
C ARG A 8 9.03 18.21 7.77
N ALA A 9 8.32 17.55 6.87
CA ALA A 9 7.10 18.09 6.27
C ALA A 9 5.93 17.85 7.23
N GLU A 10 5.70 18.79 8.15
CA GLU A 10 4.37 18.94 8.77
C GLU A 10 3.39 19.40 7.69
N GLY A 11 2.80 18.44 6.97
CA GLY A 11 1.97 18.77 5.81
C GLY A 11 1.23 17.60 5.20
N ASP A 12 0.75 16.65 6.01
CA ASP A 12 -0.41 15.80 5.71
C ASP A 12 -0.83 15.07 7.00
N ARG A 13 -1.21 15.83 8.05
CA ARG A 13 -1.82 15.26 9.27
C ARG A 13 -3.29 14.81 9.02
N GLY A 14 -3.65 14.54 7.77
CA GLY A 14 -5.03 14.43 7.28
C GLY A 14 -5.60 13.02 7.15
N ASP A 15 -4.88 12.02 6.62
CA ASP A 15 -5.57 10.80 6.15
C ASP A 15 -5.06 9.44 6.67
N LEU A 16 -4.03 9.37 7.51
CA LEU A 16 -3.58 8.10 8.09
C LEU A 16 -3.10 8.24 9.56
N LYS A 17 -4.01 8.56 10.48
CA LYS A 17 -3.72 8.47 11.91
C LYS A 17 -3.44 7.00 12.31
N HIS A 18 -2.20 6.74 12.71
CA HIS A 18 -1.72 5.68 13.61
C HIS A 18 -2.22 4.24 13.33
N PHE A 19 -1.52 3.52 12.46
CA PHE A 19 -1.37 2.07 12.63
C PHE A 19 -0.10 1.69 13.40
N ILE A 20 0.84 2.63 13.58
CA ILE A 20 2.02 2.47 14.43
C ILE A 20 1.61 2.97 15.81
N GLY A 21 1.39 2.07 16.77
CA GLY A 21 1.16 2.42 18.17
C GLY A 21 2.47 2.81 18.88
N GLU A 22 2.37 3.47 20.03
CA GLU A 22 3.54 3.84 20.85
C GLU A 22 4.38 2.62 21.29
N LEU A 23 3.81 1.43 21.24
CA LEU A 23 4.44 0.15 21.56
C LEU A 23 5.04 -0.57 20.35
N ASP A 24 4.82 -0.07 19.13
CA ASP A 24 5.37 -0.70 17.93
C ASP A 24 6.86 -0.35 17.78
N PRO A 25 7.73 -1.35 17.53
CA PRO A 25 9.15 -1.12 17.38
C PRO A 25 9.44 -0.25 16.18
N ALA A 26 10.51 0.57 16.30
CA ALA A 26 10.98 1.38 15.19
C ALA A 26 11.25 0.49 13.96
N PRO A 27 10.89 0.94 12.74
CA PRO A 27 11.15 0.17 11.54
C PRO A 27 12.64 -0.17 11.41
N ASN A 28 12.98 -1.40 11.03
CA ASN A 28 14.37 -1.78 10.81
C ASN A 28 15.02 -0.87 9.75
N PRO A 29 16.12 -0.16 10.06
CA PRO A 29 16.83 0.63 9.09
C PRO A 29 17.45 -0.24 7.97
N PRO A 30 17.54 0.28 6.74
CA PRO A 30 16.98 1.55 6.28
C PRO A 30 15.45 1.46 6.06
N TYR A 31 14.73 2.51 6.46
CA TYR A 31 13.29 2.63 6.24
C TYR A 31 12.96 3.95 5.52
N PHE A 32 11.87 3.94 4.76
CA PHE A 32 11.40 5.11 4.00
C PHE A 32 10.02 5.53 4.50
N SER A 33 9.74 6.83 4.49
CA SER A 33 8.40 7.32 4.79
C SER A 33 7.43 6.97 3.66
N SER A 34 6.14 6.90 3.99
CA SER A 34 5.09 6.68 2.99
C SER A 34 5.12 7.73 1.87
N HIS A 35 5.51 8.98 2.20
CA HIS A 35 5.72 10.04 1.22
C HIS A 35 6.83 9.70 0.21
N VAL A 36 7.99 9.23 0.68
CA VAL A 36 9.10 8.84 -0.22
C VAL A 36 8.70 7.66 -1.10
N ILE A 37 8.00 6.67 -0.54
CA ILE A 37 7.50 5.52 -1.30
C ILE A 37 6.52 5.97 -2.39
N LYS A 38 5.51 6.78 -2.03
CA LYS A 38 4.54 7.35 -3.00
C LYS A 38 5.24 8.15 -4.09
N ALA A 39 6.15 9.05 -3.72
CA ALA A 39 6.91 9.86 -4.69
C ALA A 39 7.75 8.99 -5.64
N THR A 40 8.32 7.90 -5.14
CA THR A 40 9.06 6.93 -5.95
C THR A 40 8.13 6.22 -6.94
N MET A 41 6.95 5.79 -6.48
CA MET A 41 5.94 5.18 -7.35
C MET A 41 5.43 6.16 -8.42
N ASP A 42 5.22 7.41 -8.06
CA ASP A 42 4.82 8.47 -8.99
C ASP A 42 5.90 8.72 -10.05
N TYR A 43 7.18 8.73 -9.63
CA TYR A 43 8.31 8.83 -10.54
C TYR A 43 8.35 7.65 -11.52
N LEU A 44 8.26 6.41 -11.02
CA LEU A 44 8.22 5.21 -11.86
C LEU A 44 7.04 5.22 -12.84
N SER A 45 5.88 5.70 -12.38
CA SER A 45 4.68 5.80 -13.22
C SER A 45 4.86 6.79 -14.37
N LYS A 46 5.55 7.92 -14.11
CA LYS A 46 5.91 8.91 -15.15
C LYS A 46 6.90 8.34 -16.18
N CYS A 47 7.83 7.48 -15.76
CA CYS A 47 8.77 6.84 -16.70
C CYS A 47 8.10 5.86 -17.67
N HIS A 48 6.95 5.27 -17.31
CA HIS A 48 6.31 4.21 -18.09
C HIS A 48 5.35 4.73 -19.19
N SER A 49 4.94 6.00 -19.19
CA SER A 49 4.00 6.50 -20.21
C SER A 49 4.18 7.96 -20.57
N ALA A 50 3.95 8.27 -21.85
CA ALA A 50 3.92 9.63 -22.39
C ALA A 50 2.79 10.50 -21.83
N ASN A 51 1.84 9.91 -21.10
CA ASN A 51 0.74 10.59 -20.42
C ASN A 51 0.78 10.19 -18.93
N PRO A 52 0.85 11.14 -17.97
CA PRO A 52 0.97 10.83 -16.55
C PRO A 52 -0.26 10.05 -16.08
N LYS A 53 -0.11 8.73 -15.97
CA LYS A 53 -1.11 7.84 -15.37
C LYS A 53 -0.62 7.47 -13.98
N SER A 54 -1.54 7.42 -13.03
CA SER A 54 -1.25 6.89 -11.70
C SER A 54 -0.76 5.44 -11.80
N LEU A 55 -0.06 4.98 -10.75
CA LEU A 55 0.34 3.58 -10.66
C LEU A 55 -0.87 2.64 -10.77
N VAL A 56 -1.98 2.97 -10.12
CA VAL A 56 -3.20 2.15 -10.14
C VAL A 56 -3.74 2.07 -11.56
N ALA A 57 -3.78 3.17 -12.31
CA ALA A 57 -4.18 3.15 -13.72
C ALA A 57 -3.25 2.32 -14.61
N ILE A 58 -1.95 2.21 -14.28
CA ILE A 58 -1.02 1.31 -14.98
C ILE A 58 -1.35 -0.14 -14.65
N LEU A 59 -1.57 -0.46 -13.37
CA LEU A 59 -1.93 -1.81 -12.90
C LEU A 59 -3.27 -2.26 -13.50
N SER A 60 -4.27 -1.39 -13.53
CA SER A 60 -5.61 -1.67 -14.08
C SER A 60 -5.60 -2.02 -15.58
N LYS A 61 -4.52 -1.76 -16.33
CA LYS A 61 -4.39 -2.24 -17.73
C LYS A 61 -4.31 -3.76 -17.80
N THR A 62 -3.79 -4.39 -16.76
CA THR A 62 -3.66 -5.84 -16.67
C THR A 62 -4.60 -6.33 -15.57
N PRO A 63 -5.75 -6.95 -15.91
CA PRO A 63 -6.83 -7.19 -14.97
C PRO A 63 -6.43 -7.99 -13.71
N ILE A 64 -5.40 -8.83 -13.81
CA ILE A 64 -4.94 -9.69 -12.71
C ILE A 64 -3.86 -9.05 -11.81
N SER A 65 -3.29 -7.90 -12.19
CA SER A 65 -2.10 -7.35 -11.51
C SER A 65 -2.39 -6.91 -10.07
N ILE A 66 -3.51 -6.22 -9.85
CA ILE A 66 -3.95 -5.74 -8.52
C ILE A 66 -4.18 -6.92 -7.59
N GLN A 67 -4.91 -7.93 -8.06
CA GLN A 67 -5.19 -9.16 -7.30
C GLN A 67 -3.92 -9.93 -6.96
N ARG A 68 -2.95 -10.03 -7.89
CA ARG A 68 -1.65 -10.67 -7.61
C ARG A 68 -0.87 -9.97 -6.51
N ILE A 69 -0.90 -8.63 -6.48
CA ILE A 69 -0.22 -7.87 -5.43
C ILE A 69 -0.92 -8.10 -4.08
N LEU A 70 -2.26 -8.01 -4.04
CA LEU A 70 -3.03 -8.25 -2.81
C LEU A 70 -2.77 -9.67 -2.28
N LEU A 71 -2.84 -10.68 -3.14
CA LEU A 71 -2.56 -12.07 -2.78
C LEU A 71 -1.14 -12.25 -2.24
N ALA A 72 -0.12 -11.76 -2.95
CA ALA A 72 1.27 -11.90 -2.52
C ALA A 72 1.55 -11.25 -1.15
N VAL A 73 0.88 -10.14 -0.84
CA VAL A 73 0.98 -9.49 0.47
C VAL A 73 0.28 -10.34 1.55
N CYS A 74 -0.90 -10.89 1.25
CA CYS A 74 -1.63 -11.76 2.17
C CYS A 74 -0.88 -13.08 2.46
N GLU A 75 -0.33 -13.73 1.42
CA GLU A 75 0.48 -14.94 1.56
C GLU A 75 1.68 -14.69 2.46
N LYS A 76 2.42 -13.61 2.19
CA LYS A 76 3.57 -13.22 3.03
C LYS A 76 3.16 -12.96 4.48
N ALA A 77 2.00 -12.35 4.71
CA ALA A 77 1.47 -12.11 6.06
C ALA A 77 1.06 -13.40 6.78
N ALA A 78 0.60 -14.41 6.04
CA ALA A 78 0.20 -15.71 6.57
C ALA A 78 1.40 -16.62 6.89
N GLU A 79 2.45 -16.57 6.06
CA GLU A 79 3.69 -17.34 6.25
C GLU A 79 4.53 -16.82 7.43
N THR A 80 4.37 -15.55 7.78
CA THR A 80 5.17 -14.89 8.80
C THR A 80 4.68 -15.22 10.21
N SER A 81 5.49 -15.94 10.98
CA SER A 81 5.22 -16.25 12.40
C SER A 81 5.52 -15.10 13.35
N ASN A 82 6.39 -14.16 12.95
CA ASN A 82 6.75 -12.99 13.75
C ASN A 82 5.65 -11.92 13.68
N SER A 83 5.05 -11.60 14.82
CA SER A 83 3.97 -10.60 14.93
C SER A 83 4.38 -9.22 14.40
N TYR A 84 5.64 -8.81 14.59
CA TYR A 84 6.15 -7.51 14.11
C TYR A 84 6.30 -7.48 12.60
N GLU A 85 6.88 -8.53 12.01
CA GLU A 85 6.99 -8.62 10.55
C GLU A 85 5.61 -8.74 9.91
N ARG A 86 4.69 -9.50 10.53
CA ARG A 86 3.29 -9.58 10.11
C ARG A 86 2.63 -8.21 10.13
N HIS A 87 2.81 -7.45 11.21
CA HIS A 87 2.32 -6.07 11.31
C HIS A 87 2.89 -5.17 10.19
N ARG A 88 4.20 -5.26 9.90
CA ARG A 88 4.83 -4.50 8.79
C ARG A 88 4.23 -4.85 7.43
N ILE A 89 3.95 -6.13 7.18
CA ILE A 89 3.31 -6.56 5.93
C ILE A 89 1.88 -6.02 5.84
N LEU A 90 1.13 -5.99 6.94
CA LEU A 90 -0.18 -5.36 7.00
C LEU A 90 -0.13 -3.84 6.76
N LEU A 91 0.92 -3.15 7.20
CA LEU A 91 1.13 -1.74 6.84
C LEU A 91 1.37 -1.55 5.33
N MET A 92 2.09 -2.47 4.68
CA MET A 92 2.25 -2.45 3.22
C MET A 92 0.91 -2.70 2.51
N TYR A 93 0.12 -3.67 2.99
CA TYR A 93 -1.24 -3.93 2.52
C TYR A 93 -2.09 -2.66 2.61
N HIS A 94 -2.09 -2.02 3.79
CA HIS A 94 -2.85 -0.80 4.04
C HIS A 94 -2.45 0.34 3.10
N LEU A 95 -1.14 0.56 2.91
CA LEU A 95 -0.64 1.57 1.97
C LEU A 95 -1.15 1.30 0.55
N PHE A 96 -1.08 0.06 0.09
CA PHE A 96 -1.53 -0.32 -1.25
C PHE A 96 -3.04 -0.17 -1.42
N VAL A 97 -3.84 -0.65 -0.46
CA VAL A 97 -5.30 -0.49 -0.46
C VAL A 97 -5.70 0.98 -0.45
N SER A 98 -4.99 1.83 0.32
CA SER A 98 -5.24 3.28 0.32
C SER A 98 -5.05 3.91 -1.07
N LEU A 99 -4.06 3.44 -1.85
CA LEU A 99 -3.88 3.89 -3.23
C LEU A 99 -5.05 3.42 -4.12
N LEU A 100 -5.49 2.17 -3.98
CA LEU A 100 -6.62 1.62 -4.75
C LEU A 100 -7.93 2.36 -4.45
N LEU A 101 -8.22 2.65 -3.17
CA LEU A 101 -9.46 3.31 -2.77
C LEU A 101 -9.58 4.74 -3.30
N ARG A 102 -8.46 5.44 -3.52
CA ARG A 102 -8.48 6.79 -4.14
C ARG A 102 -8.96 6.78 -5.59
N GLU A 103 -8.82 5.66 -6.29
CA GLU A 103 -9.14 5.49 -7.71
C GLU A 103 -10.27 4.47 -7.94
N VAL A 104 -10.98 4.07 -6.86
CA VAL A 104 -12.09 3.12 -6.96
C VAL A 104 -13.23 3.65 -7.82
N LYS A 105 -13.43 4.97 -7.81
CA LYS A 105 -14.42 5.70 -8.63
C LYS A 105 -14.15 5.55 -10.14
N ASP A 106 -12.89 5.31 -10.52
CA ASP A 106 -12.47 5.12 -11.90
C ASP A 106 -12.62 3.65 -12.34
N GLY A 107 -13.23 2.82 -11.48
CA GLY A 107 -13.64 1.44 -11.78
C GLY A 107 -12.51 0.41 -11.75
N LEU A 108 -11.27 0.80 -11.43
CA LEU A 108 -10.09 -0.08 -11.37
C LEU A 108 -9.95 -0.99 -12.60
N GLY A 109 -10.23 -0.46 -13.81
CA GLY A 109 -10.20 -1.26 -15.04
C GLY A 109 -11.37 -2.23 -15.17
N GLY A 110 -12.52 -1.94 -14.55
CA GLY A 110 -13.71 -2.78 -14.51
C GLY A 110 -13.71 -3.84 -13.42
N ALA A 111 -12.60 -3.99 -12.68
CA ALA A 111 -12.44 -5.02 -11.64
C ALA A 111 -12.81 -4.55 -10.22
N TRP A 112 -13.29 -3.31 -10.06
CA TRP A 112 -13.48 -2.67 -8.74
C TRP A 112 -14.31 -3.52 -7.76
N ALA A 113 -15.40 -4.15 -8.20
CA ALA A 113 -16.25 -4.95 -7.33
C ALA A 113 -15.53 -6.19 -6.78
N PHE A 114 -14.72 -6.86 -7.60
CA PHE A 114 -13.93 -8.01 -7.18
C PHE A 114 -12.83 -7.59 -6.21
N VAL A 115 -12.17 -6.47 -6.48
CA VAL A 115 -11.11 -5.92 -5.62
C VAL A 115 -11.68 -5.48 -4.27
N LEU A 116 -12.82 -4.79 -4.25
CA LEU A 116 -13.49 -4.39 -3.01
C LEU A 116 -13.96 -5.59 -2.20
N ARG A 117 -14.55 -6.58 -2.86
CA ARG A 117 -14.93 -7.85 -2.23
C ARG A 117 -13.73 -8.49 -1.54
N ASP A 118 -12.63 -8.64 -2.27
CA ASP A 118 -11.38 -9.20 -1.75
C ASP A 118 -10.88 -8.43 -0.52
N ILE A 119 -10.79 -7.10 -0.62
CA ILE A 119 -10.36 -6.24 0.49
C ILE A 119 -11.25 -6.43 1.73
N ILE A 120 -12.58 -6.42 1.57
CA ILE A 120 -13.51 -6.59 2.68
C ILE A 120 -13.34 -7.97 3.33
N TYR A 121 -13.25 -9.05 2.55
CA TYR A 121 -13.06 -10.39 3.10
C TYR A 121 -11.71 -10.52 3.82
N THR A 122 -10.63 -10.00 3.24
CA THR A 122 -9.31 -9.98 3.88
C THR A 122 -9.34 -9.22 5.20
N LEU A 123 -9.96 -8.03 5.25
CA LEU A 123 -10.07 -7.23 6.46
C LEU A 123 -10.92 -7.92 7.54
N ILE A 124 -12.09 -8.46 7.18
CA ILE A 124 -12.94 -9.20 8.12
C ILE A 124 -12.19 -10.42 8.67
N HIS A 125 -11.48 -11.15 7.82
CA HIS A 125 -10.71 -12.31 8.24
C HIS A 125 -9.57 -11.92 9.20
N HIS A 126 -8.88 -10.81 8.94
CA HIS A 126 -7.84 -10.30 9.84
C HIS A 126 -8.38 -9.74 11.16
N VAL A 127 -9.56 -9.11 11.17
CA VAL A 127 -10.17 -8.55 12.38
C VAL A 127 -10.82 -9.65 13.24
N ASN A 128 -11.48 -10.64 12.63
CA ASN A 128 -12.15 -11.73 13.35
C ASN A 128 -11.21 -12.90 13.70
N GLY A 129 -10.03 -12.98 13.08
CA GLY A 129 -9.01 -13.99 13.39
C GLY A 129 -8.09 -13.62 14.56
N ARG A 130 -8.47 -12.64 15.37
CA ARG A 130 -7.79 -12.20 16.59
C ARG A 130 -8.41 -12.86 17.82
#